data_AF-A0A2R6L025-F1
#
_entry.id   AF-A0A2R6L025-F1
#
_cell.length_a   1.000
_cell.length_b   1.000
_cell.length_c   1.000
_cell.angle_alpha   90.00
_cell.angle_beta   90.00
_cell.angle_gamma   90.00
#
_symmetry.space_group_name_H-M   'P 1'
#
loop_
_entity.id
_entity.type
_entity.pdbx_description
1 polymer ?
#
loop_
_entity_poly.entity_id
_entity_poly.type
_entity_poly.pdbx_seq_one_letter_code
_entity_poly.pdbx_strand_id
1 'polypeptide(L)'
;MTQSAAGDAGSTTDDGVVYDLGPDCTLDDVDEGDRYLATVNGLVDYGVFVDLSDDVSGLVHESNLEADPAVGDELVVELVEIRDDGDLGFAEADVDPAVETVAVVHGDEVGVDDLTDRVGDSVHLEGDVVQVKQTGGPTIFSVRDGAGVVPCAAFEEAGVRAYPEIGLGDVVRATGTVETRDGAVQLEVDRLVSLRGEAEAEVRERVEAAVAERAAPEDVEPLIEWPPFETLHDDLAAVAERLRRAVLSGRPIRLRHHADGDGMCASVPVQLALERFLAEVHEDPEAPRHLFKRLPSKAPFYEMEDVTRDLNFALEDRERHGQRLPLLFMVDNGSTAEDVPAYRALDQYDVPVVVVDHHHPDPDAVGPLVEEHVNPYLHDEDYRITTGMMCVELARMIDPSLTGDLEHVPAVAGLSDRSKADAMDDYLELAAAAGYDEADLRDIGEALDYAAHWLRYDAGGSLIEDVLNVACDDPERHAELVEFLADRARRDVDDQLDDAEPHVDHERLDNGAHLYRLDVENHARRFTYPAPGKTTGELHDRKVEETGDPVITIGYGPDFAVLRSDGVRLDIPTMVEELQAEFEGAGVSGGGHLVVGSVKFVSGMREPVVDALVERMADAELDEALRSTLVRDDD
;
A
#
# COMPACT_ATOMS: atom_id res chain seq x y z
N MET A 1 1.76 -37.43 -19.19
CA MET A 1 2.76 -38.52 -19.23
C MET A 1 4.09 -37.86 -19.01
N THR A 2 4.41 -37.67 -17.74
CA THR A 2 5.55 -36.91 -17.23
C THR A 2 5.97 -37.67 -15.98
N GLN A 3 7.27 -37.97 -15.92
CA GLN A 3 7.85 -38.97 -15.04
C GLN A 3 7.80 -38.50 -13.59
N SER A 4 7.16 -39.30 -12.75
CA SER A 4 7.37 -39.31 -11.31
C SER A 4 8.85 -39.61 -11.05
N ALA A 5 9.56 -38.66 -10.45
CA ALA A 5 10.81 -38.91 -9.77
C ALA A 5 10.48 -39.35 -8.35
N ALA A 6 9.94 -40.56 -8.22
CA ALA A 6 10.12 -41.32 -6.99
C ALA A 6 11.60 -41.73 -7.00
N GLY A 7 12.41 -41.03 -6.20
CA GLY A 7 13.78 -41.40 -5.92
C GLY A 7 13.81 -42.77 -5.28
N ASP A 8 14.30 -43.74 -6.03
CA ASP A 8 14.78 -45.02 -5.55
C ASP A 8 15.86 -44.73 -4.49
N ALA A 9 15.56 -44.99 -3.21
CA ALA A 9 16.55 -45.01 -2.13
C ALA A 9 17.51 -46.18 -2.37
N GLY A 10 18.42 -45.98 -3.32
CA GLY A 10 19.54 -46.85 -3.59
C GLY A 10 20.64 -46.53 -2.59
N SER A 11 20.95 -47.49 -1.74
CA SER A 11 22.10 -47.47 -0.84
C SER A 11 23.40 -47.26 -1.65
N THR A 12 23.86 -46.03 -1.76
CA THR A 12 25.25 -45.71 -2.03
C THR A 12 25.85 -45.28 -0.70
N THR A 13 26.51 -46.22 -0.02
CA THR A 13 27.42 -45.90 1.09
C THR A 13 28.51 -44.98 0.52
N ASP A 14 28.37 -43.68 0.75
CA ASP A 14 29.37 -42.70 0.37
C ASP A 14 30.51 -42.84 1.38
N ASP A 15 31.60 -43.50 0.96
CA ASP A 15 32.63 -44.09 1.83
C ASP A 15 33.44 -43.08 2.67
N GLY A 16 33.06 -41.79 2.71
CA GLY A 16 33.79 -40.74 3.41
C GLY A 16 33.00 -39.51 3.83
N VAL A 17 31.68 -39.57 4.00
CA VAL A 17 30.87 -38.46 4.58
C VAL A 17 30.52 -38.77 6.04
N VAL A 18 30.55 -37.75 6.89
CA VAL A 18 30.05 -37.81 8.27
C VAL A 18 28.88 -36.86 8.42
N TYR A 19 27.74 -37.35 8.86
CA TYR A 19 26.56 -36.54 9.06
C TYR A 19 26.56 -35.95 10.48
N ASP A 20 26.33 -34.65 10.59
CA ASP A 20 26.15 -33.96 11.87
C ASP A 20 24.67 -33.63 12.02
N LEU A 21 23.98 -34.37 12.88
CA LEU A 21 22.54 -34.23 13.05
C LEU A 21 22.24 -32.90 13.74
N GLY A 22 21.33 -32.13 13.13
CA GLY A 22 20.69 -31.02 13.80
C GLY A 22 19.98 -31.55 15.07
N PRO A 23 19.85 -30.73 16.12
CA PRO A 23 19.34 -31.24 17.39
C PRO A 23 17.86 -31.67 17.33
N ASP A 24 17.12 -31.32 16.26
CA ASP A 24 15.73 -31.74 15.99
C ASP A 24 15.60 -33.06 15.21
N CYS A 25 16.72 -33.58 14.69
CA CYS A 25 16.69 -34.79 13.90
C CYS A 25 16.16 -35.95 14.76
N THR A 26 15.36 -36.78 14.12
CA THR A 26 14.64 -37.91 14.69
C THR A 26 15.18 -39.21 14.11
N LEU A 27 14.58 -40.34 14.52
CA LEU A 27 14.88 -41.64 13.93
C LEU A 27 14.61 -41.73 12.42
N ASP A 28 13.78 -40.83 11.88
CA ASP A 28 13.49 -40.79 10.44
C ASP A 28 14.63 -40.14 9.62
N ASP A 29 15.59 -39.48 10.29
CA ASP A 29 16.73 -38.80 9.66
C ASP A 29 18.04 -39.60 9.75
N VAL A 30 17.97 -40.87 10.19
CA VAL A 30 19.13 -41.75 10.31
C VAL A 30 18.95 -43.04 9.51
N ASP A 31 20.00 -43.46 8.82
CA ASP A 31 20.04 -44.66 8.00
C ASP A 31 21.08 -45.66 8.53
N GLU A 32 20.73 -46.94 8.59
CA GLU A 32 21.69 -47.99 8.94
C GLU A 32 22.86 -48.02 7.94
N GLY A 33 24.08 -47.98 8.46
CA GLY A 33 25.32 -47.99 7.69
C GLY A 33 25.96 -46.61 7.48
N ASP A 34 25.26 -45.52 7.81
CA ASP A 34 25.80 -44.17 7.74
C ASP A 34 26.58 -43.79 9.00
N ARG A 35 27.45 -42.78 8.86
CA ARG A 35 28.36 -42.31 9.92
C ARG A 35 27.91 -40.95 10.42
N TYR A 36 27.90 -40.80 11.74
CA TYR A 36 27.39 -39.63 12.42
C TYR A 36 28.40 -39.04 13.38
N LEU A 37 28.42 -37.71 13.50
CA LEU A 37 29.07 -37.04 14.63
C LEU A 37 28.18 -37.20 15.86
N ALA A 38 28.73 -37.71 16.96
CA ALA A 38 27.98 -37.95 18.18
C ALA A 38 28.75 -37.48 19.41
N THR A 39 28.02 -37.01 20.42
CA THR A 39 28.59 -36.55 21.70
C THR A 39 28.37 -37.59 22.77
N VAL A 40 29.41 -37.93 23.53
CA VAL A 40 29.30 -38.89 24.64
C VAL A 40 28.50 -38.29 25.81
N ASN A 41 27.35 -38.89 26.12
CA ASN A 41 26.50 -38.48 27.23
C ASN A 41 26.74 -39.31 28.50
N GLY A 42 27.07 -40.61 28.36
CA GLY A 42 27.18 -41.50 29.52
C GLY A 42 28.15 -42.66 29.33
N LEU A 43 28.82 -43.06 30.41
CA LEU A 43 29.72 -44.21 30.43
C LEU A 43 29.11 -45.33 31.30
N VAL A 44 29.13 -46.56 30.80
CA VAL A 44 28.72 -47.77 31.54
C VAL A 44 29.75 -48.89 31.37
N ASP A 45 29.70 -49.91 32.23
CA ASP A 45 30.69 -51.01 32.23
C ASP A 45 30.75 -51.82 30.92
N TYR A 46 29.76 -51.69 30.04
CA TYR A 46 29.62 -52.46 28.80
C TYR A 46 29.60 -51.58 27.53
N GLY A 47 29.84 -50.28 27.65
CA GLY A 47 29.81 -49.36 26.51
C GLY A 47 29.62 -47.90 26.89
N VAL A 48 29.36 -47.09 25.87
CA VAL A 48 29.24 -45.63 25.95
C VAL A 48 27.94 -45.21 25.27
N PHE A 49 27.14 -44.41 25.98
CA PHE A 49 25.96 -43.76 25.41
C PHE A 49 26.37 -42.48 24.69
N VAL A 50 25.91 -42.35 23.46
CA VAL A 50 26.17 -41.21 22.59
C VAL A 50 24.86 -40.61 22.11
N ASP A 51 24.83 -39.29 22.01
CA ASP A 51 23.72 -38.52 21.46
C ASP A 51 24.13 -38.01 20.07
N LEU A 52 23.27 -38.24 19.09
CA LEU A 52 23.40 -37.69 17.73
C LEU A 52 22.57 -36.39 17.61
N SER A 53 21.41 -36.33 18.27
CA SER A 53 20.55 -35.15 18.40
C SER A 53 19.90 -35.14 19.80
N ASP A 54 18.99 -34.20 20.08
CA ASP A 54 18.26 -34.18 21.36
C ASP A 54 17.29 -35.38 21.50
N ASP A 55 16.83 -35.93 20.37
CA ASP A 55 15.85 -37.03 20.30
C ASP A 55 16.45 -38.36 19.81
N VAL A 56 17.67 -38.35 19.28
CA VAL A 56 18.38 -39.54 18.77
C VAL A 56 19.59 -39.84 19.64
N SER A 57 19.52 -40.94 20.38
CA SER A 57 20.61 -41.45 21.21
C SER A 57 20.77 -42.96 21.06
N GLY A 58 21.95 -43.48 21.36
CA GLY A 58 22.17 -44.91 21.39
C GLY A 58 23.47 -45.31 22.05
N LEU A 59 23.88 -46.56 21.84
CA LEU A 59 24.98 -47.18 22.58
C LEU A 59 26.07 -47.68 21.63
N VAL A 60 27.31 -47.27 21.89
CA VAL A 60 28.52 -47.92 21.37
C VAL A 60 28.97 -48.97 22.39
N HIS A 61 28.95 -50.25 22.01
CA HIS A 61 29.38 -51.34 22.91
C HIS A 61 30.91 -51.33 23.10
N GLU A 62 31.41 -51.78 24.26
CA GLU A 62 32.86 -51.78 24.58
C GLU A 62 33.74 -52.50 23.55
N SER A 63 33.18 -53.48 22.84
CA SER A 63 33.90 -54.24 21.81
C SER A 63 34.08 -53.47 20.50
N ASN A 64 33.33 -52.39 20.31
CA ASN A 64 33.28 -51.56 19.12
C ASN A 64 33.86 -50.16 19.40
N LEU A 65 34.49 -49.96 20.55
CA LEU A 65 35.26 -48.77 20.88
C LEU A 65 36.74 -49.02 20.59
N GLU A 66 37.37 -48.07 19.93
CA GLU A 66 38.81 -48.04 19.68
C GLU A 66 39.54 -47.22 20.76
N ALA A 67 38.86 -46.24 21.36
CA ALA A 67 39.37 -45.39 22.43
C ALA A 67 38.58 -45.53 23.76
N ASP A 68 39.11 -44.91 24.82
CA ASP A 68 38.42 -44.74 26.11
C ASP A 68 37.89 -43.28 26.21
N PRO A 69 36.74 -42.95 25.60
CA PRO A 69 36.22 -41.59 25.59
C PRO A 69 35.65 -41.17 26.96
N ALA A 70 35.69 -39.87 27.24
CA ALA A 70 35.07 -39.25 28.39
C ALA A 70 33.72 -38.63 28.03
N VAL A 71 32.89 -38.40 29.05
CA VAL A 71 31.63 -37.64 28.88
C VAL A 71 31.93 -36.25 28.33
N GLY A 72 31.27 -35.90 27.23
CA GLY A 72 31.45 -34.67 26.47
C GLY A 72 32.47 -34.76 25.33
N ASP A 73 33.11 -35.91 25.10
CA ASP A 73 33.95 -36.11 23.92
C ASP A 73 33.09 -36.32 22.67
N GLU A 74 33.56 -35.82 21.52
CA GLU A 74 32.95 -36.04 20.20
C GLU A 74 33.59 -37.26 19.53
N LEU A 75 32.74 -38.12 18.96
CA LEU A 75 33.12 -39.35 18.27
C LEU A 75 32.40 -39.43 16.94
N VAL A 76 33.05 -40.05 15.95
CA VAL A 76 32.32 -40.49 14.75
C VAL A 76 31.86 -41.92 14.97
N VAL A 77 30.55 -42.14 14.81
CA VAL A 77 29.91 -43.45 15.03
C VAL A 77 29.17 -43.88 13.77
N GLU A 78 29.33 -45.15 13.39
CA GLU A 78 28.54 -45.78 12.33
C GLU A 78 27.29 -46.42 12.95
N LEU A 79 26.10 -46.15 12.41
CA LEU A 79 24.86 -46.77 12.86
C LEU A 79 24.81 -48.21 12.34
N VAL A 80 24.95 -49.18 13.25
CA VAL A 80 25.06 -50.61 12.89
C VAL A 80 23.72 -51.33 12.92
N GLU A 81 22.86 -50.96 13.86
CA GLU A 81 21.54 -51.59 14.02
C GLU A 81 20.51 -50.62 14.62
N ILE A 82 19.29 -50.68 14.09
CA ILE A 82 18.07 -50.13 14.70
C ILE A 82 17.24 -51.31 15.22
N ARG A 83 17.03 -51.39 16.53
CA ARG A 83 16.30 -52.50 17.15
C ARG A 83 14.78 -52.29 17.08
N ASP A 84 14.02 -53.37 17.21
CA ASP A 84 12.54 -53.38 17.18
C ASP A 84 11.88 -52.49 18.25
N ASP A 85 12.60 -52.15 19.32
CA ASP A 85 12.17 -51.26 20.41
C ASP A 85 12.63 -49.80 20.24
N GLY A 86 13.31 -49.48 19.14
CA GLY A 86 13.83 -48.14 18.83
C GLY A 86 15.25 -47.86 19.36
N ASP A 87 15.86 -48.83 20.06
CA ASP A 87 17.23 -48.68 20.56
C ASP A 87 18.25 -48.74 19.40
N LEU A 88 19.20 -47.79 19.39
CA LEU A 88 20.25 -47.69 18.38
C LEU A 88 21.57 -48.29 18.85
N GLY A 89 22.17 -49.12 18.00
CA GLY A 89 23.49 -49.71 18.20
C GLY A 89 24.53 -49.12 17.27
N PHE A 90 25.63 -48.64 17.83
CA PHE A 90 26.69 -47.95 17.11
C PHE A 90 28.05 -48.68 17.18
N ALA A 91 28.92 -48.38 16.22
CA ALA A 91 30.35 -48.72 16.27
C ALA A 91 31.20 -47.46 16.05
N GLU A 92 32.29 -47.31 16.80
CA GLU A 92 33.23 -46.20 16.58
C GLU A 92 33.88 -46.36 15.20
N ALA A 93 33.89 -45.26 14.43
CA ALA A 93 34.49 -45.22 13.10
C ALA A 93 35.79 -44.40 13.14
N ASP A 94 36.91 -45.03 12.79
CA ASP A 94 38.21 -44.35 12.63
C ASP A 94 38.24 -43.61 11.29
N VAL A 95 37.81 -42.35 11.31
CA VAL A 95 37.84 -41.44 10.15
C VAL A 95 38.85 -40.32 10.32
N ASP A 96 39.43 -39.87 9.20
CA ASP A 96 40.37 -38.75 9.17
C ASP A 96 39.65 -37.46 9.61
N PRO A 97 40.23 -36.64 10.51
CA PRO A 97 39.65 -35.35 10.90
C PRO A 97 39.48 -34.34 9.75
N ALA A 98 39.98 -34.63 8.56
CA ALA A 98 39.72 -33.85 7.33
C ALA A 98 38.52 -34.34 6.51
N VAL A 99 37.75 -35.31 7.01
CA VAL A 99 36.50 -35.77 6.39
C VAL A 99 35.46 -34.65 6.35
N GLU A 100 34.72 -34.58 5.25
CA GLU A 100 33.63 -33.63 5.05
C GLU A 100 32.46 -33.99 5.96
N THR A 101 32.09 -33.04 6.82
CA THR A 101 30.91 -33.15 7.68
C THR A 101 29.74 -32.46 7.00
N VAL A 102 28.62 -33.17 6.86
CA VAL A 102 27.38 -32.67 6.25
C VAL A 102 26.35 -32.50 7.35
N ALA A 103 25.87 -31.26 7.55
CA ALA A 103 24.80 -31.01 8.50
C ALA A 103 23.48 -31.57 7.99
N VAL A 104 22.76 -32.34 8.83
CA VAL A 104 21.43 -32.86 8.55
C VAL A 104 20.40 -32.03 9.30
N VAL A 105 19.29 -31.73 8.64
CA VAL A 105 18.18 -30.96 9.21
C VAL A 105 16.92 -31.80 9.07
N HIS A 106 16.11 -31.86 10.12
CA HIS A 106 14.86 -32.61 10.08
C HIS A 106 13.88 -32.02 9.04
N GLY A 107 13.29 -32.91 8.24
CA GLY A 107 12.31 -32.57 7.20
C GLY A 107 12.93 -32.04 5.90
N ASP A 108 12.11 -31.99 4.83
CA ASP A 108 12.54 -31.43 3.54
C ASP A 108 12.66 -29.89 3.63
N GLU A 109 13.68 -29.31 2.96
CA GLU A 109 13.70 -27.86 2.72
C GLU A 109 12.58 -27.50 1.73
N VAL A 110 11.75 -26.53 2.09
CA VAL A 110 10.64 -26.05 1.26
C VAL A 110 10.59 -24.54 1.20
N GLY A 111 10.11 -23.99 0.08
CA GLY A 111 9.67 -22.59 -0.01
C GLY A 111 8.20 -22.44 0.37
N VAL A 112 7.74 -21.21 0.59
CA VAL A 112 6.34 -20.89 0.91
C VAL A 112 5.40 -21.39 -0.19
N ASP A 113 5.76 -21.20 -1.46
CA ASP A 113 4.95 -21.61 -2.61
C ASP A 113 4.68 -23.13 -2.67
N ASP A 114 5.55 -23.94 -2.06
CA ASP A 114 5.42 -25.41 -2.06
C ASP A 114 4.53 -25.92 -0.93
N LEU A 115 4.23 -25.10 0.09
CA LEU A 115 3.59 -25.56 1.33
C LEU A 115 2.19 -26.13 1.10
N THR A 116 1.42 -25.57 0.17
CA THR A 116 0.07 -26.07 -0.15
C THR A 116 0.08 -27.54 -0.61
N ASP A 117 1.14 -27.96 -1.31
CA ASP A 117 1.29 -29.34 -1.79
C ASP A 117 1.92 -30.29 -0.75
N ARG A 118 2.36 -29.76 0.39
CA ARG A 118 3.08 -30.46 1.46
C ARG A 118 2.29 -30.59 2.77
N VAL A 119 0.97 -30.38 2.73
CA VAL A 119 0.11 -30.49 3.92
C VAL A 119 0.21 -31.89 4.56
N GLY A 120 0.61 -31.93 5.82
CA GLY A 120 0.84 -33.14 6.61
C GLY A 120 2.29 -33.64 6.63
N ASP A 121 3.17 -33.06 5.80
CA ASP A 121 4.60 -33.39 5.79
C ASP A 121 5.34 -32.57 6.86
N SER A 122 6.41 -33.16 7.42
CA SER A 122 7.40 -32.44 8.22
C SER A 122 8.41 -31.76 7.31
N VAL A 123 8.58 -30.45 7.47
CA VAL A 123 9.41 -29.60 6.60
C VAL A 123 10.23 -28.63 7.44
N HIS A 124 11.25 -28.03 6.82
CA HIS A 124 11.88 -26.82 7.35
C HIS A 124 11.88 -25.68 6.34
N LEU A 125 11.60 -24.48 6.84
CA LEU A 125 11.53 -23.23 6.09
C LEU A 125 12.54 -22.24 6.64
N GLU A 126 13.31 -21.62 5.77
CA GLU A 126 14.24 -20.55 6.12
C GLU A 126 13.77 -19.20 5.58
N GLY A 127 13.87 -18.17 6.40
CA GLY A 127 13.40 -16.84 6.03
C GLY A 127 13.61 -15.80 7.10
N ASP A 128 13.15 -14.57 6.88
CA ASP A 128 13.15 -13.51 7.87
C ASP A 128 11.77 -13.30 8.52
N VAL A 129 11.76 -13.02 9.81
CA VAL A 129 10.53 -12.80 10.58
C VAL A 129 9.99 -11.39 10.29
N VAL A 130 8.85 -11.30 9.59
CA VAL A 130 8.22 -10.01 9.25
C VAL A 130 7.19 -9.54 10.27
N GLN A 131 6.64 -10.45 11.08
CA GLN A 131 5.68 -10.14 12.14
C GLN A 131 5.76 -11.15 13.29
N VAL A 132 5.57 -10.70 14.53
CA VAL A 132 5.42 -11.56 15.71
C VAL A 132 4.15 -11.20 16.46
N LYS A 133 3.14 -12.06 16.43
CA LYS A 133 1.82 -11.83 17.03
C LYS A 133 1.56 -12.82 18.15
N GLN A 134 1.52 -12.32 19.39
CA GLN A 134 1.06 -13.10 20.53
C GLN A 134 -0.47 -13.23 20.49
N THR A 135 -0.98 -14.47 20.46
CA THR A 135 -2.41 -14.74 20.60
C THR A 135 -2.74 -15.25 22.00
N GLY A 136 -4.03 -15.52 22.27
CA GLY A 136 -4.45 -16.20 23.49
C GLY A 136 -4.01 -17.68 23.56
N GLY A 137 -3.52 -18.24 22.45
CA GLY A 137 -2.93 -19.58 22.35
C GLY A 137 -1.47 -19.47 21.90
N PRO A 138 -1.15 -19.87 20.66
CA PRO A 138 0.22 -19.84 20.15
C PRO A 138 0.76 -18.43 19.91
N THR A 139 2.08 -18.33 19.81
CA THR A 139 2.78 -17.18 19.22
C THR A 139 2.86 -17.42 17.72
N ILE A 140 2.38 -16.48 16.91
CA ILE A 140 2.45 -16.59 15.45
C ILE A 140 3.64 -15.75 14.97
N PHE A 141 4.58 -16.41 14.30
CA PHE A 141 5.70 -15.79 13.61
C PHE A 141 5.38 -15.79 12.11
N SER A 142 5.19 -14.64 11.49
CA SER A 142 5.07 -14.60 10.03
C SER A 142 6.48 -14.61 9.44
N VAL A 143 6.82 -15.66 8.71
CA VAL A 143 8.15 -15.89 8.11
C VAL A 143 8.06 -15.68 6.62
N ARG A 144 9.02 -14.93 6.07
CA ARG A 144 9.15 -14.62 4.66
C ARG A 144 10.40 -15.26 4.07
N ASP A 145 10.24 -16.01 2.98
CA ASP A 145 11.35 -16.63 2.24
C ASP A 145 11.72 -15.89 0.94
N GLY A 146 10.94 -14.86 0.59
CA GLY A 146 11.09 -14.04 -0.60
C GLY A 146 10.07 -14.34 -1.70
N ALA A 147 9.49 -15.54 -1.70
CA ALA A 147 8.35 -15.89 -2.56
C ALA A 147 7.02 -15.48 -1.90
N GLY A 148 6.88 -15.77 -0.61
CA GLY A 148 5.66 -15.48 0.15
C GLY A 148 5.90 -15.24 1.63
N VAL A 149 4.80 -15.12 2.36
CA VAL A 149 4.78 -14.98 3.82
C VAL A 149 3.81 -16.00 4.40
N VAL A 150 4.32 -16.89 5.25
CA VAL A 150 3.53 -17.92 5.93
C VAL A 150 3.48 -17.68 7.44
N PRO A 151 2.32 -17.88 8.09
CA PRO A 151 2.24 -17.95 9.55
C PRO A 151 2.86 -19.27 10.07
N CYS A 152 3.86 -19.14 10.94
CA CYS A 152 4.45 -20.22 11.71
C CYS A 152 3.92 -20.15 13.15
N ALA A 153 3.05 -21.09 13.53
CA ALA A 153 2.41 -21.16 14.82
C ALA A 153 3.26 -21.95 15.82
N ALA A 154 3.81 -21.27 16.83
CA ALA A 154 4.58 -21.91 17.90
C ALA A 154 3.79 -21.91 19.22
N PHE A 155 3.62 -23.09 19.82
CA PHE A 155 2.88 -23.25 21.07
C PHE A 155 3.78 -23.75 22.21
N GLU A 156 3.83 -22.99 23.30
CA GLU A 156 4.50 -23.40 24.55
C GLU A 156 3.43 -23.70 25.61
N GLU A 157 2.74 -22.65 26.06
CA GLU A 157 1.59 -22.72 26.97
C GLU A 157 0.61 -21.59 26.62
N ALA A 158 -0.66 -21.73 27.02
CA ALA A 158 -1.70 -20.74 26.71
C ALA A 158 -1.34 -19.34 27.25
N GLY A 159 -1.12 -18.39 26.33
CA GLY A 159 -0.78 -17.00 26.66
C GLY A 159 0.68 -16.77 27.05
N VAL A 160 1.54 -17.77 26.91
CA VAL A 160 3.00 -17.64 27.07
C VAL A 160 3.63 -17.45 25.69
N ARG A 161 4.59 -16.52 25.59
CA ARG A 161 5.34 -16.26 24.36
C ARG A 161 6.34 -17.39 24.14
N ALA A 162 6.17 -18.12 23.04
CA ALA A 162 7.17 -19.06 22.54
C ALA A 162 8.35 -18.27 21.95
N TYR A 163 9.57 -18.80 22.08
CA TYR A 163 10.81 -18.21 21.51
C TYR A 163 10.95 -16.69 21.78
N PRO A 164 10.99 -16.24 23.05
CA PRO A 164 11.05 -14.82 23.41
C PRO A 164 12.29 -14.09 22.89
N GLU A 165 13.35 -14.82 22.57
CA GLU A 165 14.58 -14.33 21.96
C GLU A 165 14.45 -14.01 20.46
N ILE A 166 13.42 -14.54 19.79
CA ILE A 166 13.18 -14.30 18.36
C ILE A 166 12.29 -13.06 18.19
N GLY A 167 12.79 -12.12 17.41
CA GLY A 167 12.21 -10.82 17.12
C GLY A 167 11.98 -10.58 15.63
N LEU A 168 11.39 -9.42 15.36
CA LEU A 168 11.14 -8.95 14.01
C LEU A 168 12.47 -8.62 13.29
N GLY A 169 12.65 -9.16 12.09
CA GLY A 169 13.86 -9.03 11.28
C GLY A 169 14.91 -10.10 11.52
N ASP A 170 14.71 -11.01 12.48
CA ASP A 170 15.60 -12.14 12.67
C ASP A 170 15.47 -13.12 11.50
N VAL A 171 16.60 -13.63 11.04
CA VAL A 171 16.65 -14.72 10.06
C VAL A 171 16.58 -16.02 10.83
N VAL A 172 15.61 -16.85 10.47
CA VAL A 172 15.24 -18.05 11.21
C VAL A 172 15.16 -19.26 10.29
N ARG A 173 15.29 -20.43 10.91
CA ARG A 173 14.83 -21.70 10.37
C ARG A 173 13.69 -22.20 11.24
N ALA A 174 12.53 -22.41 10.64
CA ALA A 174 11.35 -22.96 11.28
C ALA A 174 11.16 -24.40 10.79
N THR A 175 11.19 -25.36 11.71
CA THR A 175 10.95 -26.77 11.45
C THR A 175 9.62 -27.16 12.07
N GLY A 176 8.78 -27.86 11.32
CA GLY A 176 7.45 -28.19 11.78
C GLY A 176 6.62 -28.98 10.77
N THR A 177 5.35 -29.21 11.13
CA THR A 177 4.38 -29.88 10.26
C THR A 177 3.53 -28.85 9.54
N VAL A 178 3.36 -29.02 8.22
CA VAL A 178 2.47 -28.17 7.44
C VAL A 178 1.01 -28.53 7.73
N GLU A 179 0.22 -27.57 8.19
CA GLU A 179 -1.21 -27.76 8.49
C GLU A 179 -2.08 -26.72 7.78
N THR A 180 -3.38 -26.98 7.75
CA THR A 180 -4.38 -25.99 7.29
C THR A 180 -5.20 -25.50 8.47
N ARG A 181 -5.30 -24.17 8.61
CA ARG A 181 -6.12 -23.51 9.63
C ARG A 181 -7.00 -22.45 8.98
N ASP A 182 -8.30 -22.52 9.27
CA ASP A 182 -9.32 -21.62 8.70
C ASP A 182 -9.30 -21.54 7.16
N GLY A 183 -8.81 -22.60 6.50
CA GLY A 183 -8.70 -22.70 5.04
C GLY A 183 -7.37 -22.21 4.46
N ALA A 184 -6.44 -21.78 5.30
CA ALA A 184 -5.12 -21.26 4.92
C ALA A 184 -3.99 -22.16 5.41
N VAL A 185 -2.87 -22.19 4.67
CA VAL A 185 -1.70 -23.00 5.04
C VAL A 185 -0.90 -22.29 6.13
N GLN A 186 -0.41 -23.06 7.09
CA GLN A 186 0.47 -22.60 8.15
C GLN A 186 1.48 -23.70 8.51
N LEU A 187 2.58 -23.31 9.14
CA LEU A 187 3.54 -24.25 9.74
C LEU A 187 3.28 -24.34 11.25
N GLU A 188 2.88 -25.51 11.75
CA GLU A 188 2.87 -25.76 13.20
C GLU A 188 4.30 -26.08 13.62
N VAL A 189 4.90 -25.17 14.40
CA VAL A 189 6.32 -25.13 14.69
C VAL A 189 6.66 -26.10 15.81
N ASP A 190 7.52 -27.07 15.50
CA ASP A 190 8.17 -27.94 16.47
C ASP A 190 9.43 -27.26 17.02
N ARG A 191 10.28 -26.73 16.12
CA ARG A 191 11.43 -25.89 16.50
C ARG A 191 11.56 -24.62 15.66
N LEU A 192 11.93 -23.54 16.32
CA LEU A 192 12.33 -22.29 15.69
C LEU A 192 13.73 -21.87 16.16
N VAL A 193 14.67 -21.69 15.23
CA VAL A 193 16.04 -21.26 15.55
C VAL A 193 16.41 -19.99 14.80
N SER A 194 17.12 -19.08 15.47
CA SER A 194 17.76 -17.94 14.81
C SER A 194 19.07 -18.37 14.18
N LEU A 195 19.21 -18.15 12.86
CA LEU A 195 20.44 -18.39 12.12
C LEU A 195 21.45 -17.29 12.41
N ARG A 196 22.74 -17.64 12.41
CA ARG A 196 23.85 -16.71 12.68
C ARG A 196 25.03 -16.95 11.77
N GLY A 197 25.82 -15.91 11.54
CA GLY A 197 27.10 -16.02 10.83
C GLY A 197 26.89 -16.25 9.33
N GLU A 198 27.55 -17.28 8.77
CA GLU A 198 27.52 -17.56 7.33
C GLU A 198 26.13 -18.01 6.86
N ALA A 199 25.46 -18.90 7.60
CA ALA A 199 24.09 -19.33 7.29
C ALA A 199 23.08 -18.17 7.28
N GLU A 200 23.19 -17.25 8.24
CA GLU A 200 22.36 -16.04 8.27
C GLU A 200 22.58 -15.16 7.04
N ALA A 201 23.85 -15.01 6.62
CA ALA A 201 24.20 -14.19 5.46
C ALA A 201 23.70 -14.80 4.15
N GLU A 202 23.83 -16.12 4.00
CA GLU A 202 23.36 -16.86 2.83
C GLU A 202 21.85 -16.76 2.66
N VAL A 203 21.08 -17.05 3.72
CA VAL A 203 19.62 -16.93 3.69
C VAL A 203 19.20 -15.49 3.43
N ARG A 204 19.83 -14.52 4.09
CA ARG A 204 19.50 -13.10 3.86
C ARG A 204 19.76 -12.66 2.43
N GLU A 205 20.88 -13.06 1.82
CA GLU A 205 21.19 -12.74 0.42
C GLU A 205 20.17 -13.38 -0.53
N ARG A 206 19.83 -14.65 -0.30
CA ARG A 206 18.80 -15.39 -1.07
C ARG A 206 17.43 -14.71 -0.98
N VAL A 207 16.96 -14.42 0.23
CA VAL A 207 15.66 -13.80 0.46
C VAL A 207 15.62 -12.39 -0.12
N GLU A 208 16.65 -11.57 0.08
CA GLU A 208 16.68 -10.20 -0.47
C GLU A 208 16.71 -10.20 -2.01
N ALA A 209 17.43 -11.13 -2.64
CA ALA A 209 17.42 -11.29 -4.10
C ALA A 209 16.03 -11.67 -4.62
N ALA A 210 15.37 -12.63 -3.96
CA ALA A 210 14.00 -13.04 -4.32
C ALA A 210 12.98 -11.91 -4.11
N VAL A 211 13.10 -11.15 -3.01
CA VAL A 211 12.26 -9.96 -2.76
C VAL A 211 12.49 -8.89 -3.83
N ALA A 212 13.74 -8.62 -4.22
CA ALA A 212 14.04 -7.63 -5.24
C ALA A 212 13.45 -8.02 -6.61
N GLU A 213 13.53 -9.31 -6.98
CA GLU A 213 12.91 -9.83 -8.20
C GLU A 213 11.39 -9.72 -8.15
N ARG A 214 10.75 -10.20 -7.09
CA ARG A 214 9.29 -10.22 -6.95
C ARG A 214 8.67 -8.83 -6.76
N ALA A 215 9.44 -7.90 -6.19
CA ALA A 215 9.02 -6.52 -6.02
C ALA A 215 9.11 -5.70 -7.30
N ALA A 216 9.88 -6.12 -8.31
CA ALA A 216 9.96 -5.40 -9.57
C ALA A 216 8.55 -5.18 -10.15
N PRO A 217 8.25 -3.98 -10.66
CA PRO A 217 6.96 -3.69 -11.28
C PRO A 217 6.80 -4.48 -12.57
N GLU A 218 5.55 -4.78 -12.90
CA GLU A 218 5.20 -5.41 -14.17
C GLU A 218 5.43 -4.44 -15.33
N ASP A 219 6.00 -4.96 -16.43
CA ASP A 219 6.25 -4.19 -17.65
C ASP A 219 4.96 -4.10 -18.47
N VAL A 220 4.28 -2.96 -18.37
CA VAL A 220 2.99 -2.69 -19.02
C VAL A 220 3.13 -1.62 -20.09
N GLU A 221 2.52 -1.86 -21.24
CA GLU A 221 2.36 -0.80 -22.24
C GLU A 221 1.38 0.26 -21.70
N PRO A 222 1.69 1.56 -21.77
CA PRO A 222 0.75 2.62 -21.37
C PRO A 222 -0.61 2.47 -22.06
N LEU A 223 -1.68 2.90 -21.39
CA LEU A 223 -3.04 2.84 -21.97
C LEU A 223 -3.16 3.69 -23.24
N ILE A 224 -2.43 4.80 -23.30
CA ILE A 224 -2.36 5.72 -24.43
C ILE A 224 -0.92 6.20 -24.67
N GLU A 225 -0.59 6.57 -25.90
CA GLU A 225 0.69 7.21 -26.22
C GLU A 225 0.64 8.70 -25.86
N TRP A 226 1.24 9.08 -24.73
CA TRP A 226 1.20 10.48 -24.27
C TRP A 226 2.58 10.95 -23.77
N PRO A 227 3.37 11.67 -24.61
CA PRO A 227 4.75 12.03 -24.27
C PRO A 227 4.96 12.84 -22.98
N PRO A 228 4.11 13.82 -22.63
CA PRO A 228 4.11 14.44 -21.29
C PRO A 228 4.08 13.42 -20.14
N PHE A 229 3.23 12.41 -20.24
CA PHE A 229 3.07 11.38 -19.21
C PHE A 229 4.24 10.41 -19.15
N GLU A 230 4.88 10.10 -20.29
CA GLU A 230 6.04 9.20 -20.36
C GLU A 230 7.17 9.62 -19.40
N THR A 231 7.30 10.93 -19.11
CA THR A 231 8.30 11.47 -18.17
C THR A 231 8.13 10.96 -16.73
N LEU A 232 6.91 10.58 -16.36
CA LEU A 232 6.54 10.12 -15.01
C LEU A 232 6.66 8.60 -14.83
N HIS A 233 6.87 7.86 -15.92
CA HIS A 233 6.76 6.41 -15.91
C HIS A 233 7.81 5.73 -15.00
N ASP A 234 9.06 6.19 -15.04
CA ASP A 234 10.14 5.66 -14.21
C ASP A 234 9.89 5.94 -12.71
N ASP A 235 9.32 7.10 -12.39
CA ASP A 235 8.97 7.48 -11.02
C ASP A 235 7.78 6.65 -10.49
N LEU A 236 6.77 6.41 -11.34
CA LEU A 236 5.65 5.52 -11.01
C LEU A 236 6.12 4.07 -10.83
N ALA A 237 7.06 3.60 -11.65
CA ALA A 237 7.67 2.27 -11.51
C ALA A 237 8.42 2.15 -10.18
N ALA A 238 9.15 3.19 -9.74
CA ALA A 238 9.79 3.22 -8.43
C ALA A 238 8.77 3.16 -7.28
N VAL A 239 7.64 3.88 -7.39
CA VAL A 239 6.54 3.79 -6.43
C VAL A 239 5.92 2.39 -6.39
N ALA A 240 5.65 1.78 -7.56
CA ALA A 240 5.13 0.41 -7.65
C ALA A 240 6.06 -0.58 -6.96
N GLU A 241 7.37 -0.51 -7.26
CA GLU A 241 8.38 -1.36 -6.63
C GLU A 241 8.37 -1.20 -5.11
N ARG A 242 8.30 0.04 -4.62
CA ARG A 242 8.31 0.34 -3.19
C ARG A 242 7.07 -0.17 -2.47
N LEU A 243 5.90 -0.05 -3.08
CA LEU A 243 4.64 -0.59 -2.54
C LEU A 243 4.67 -2.13 -2.53
N ARG A 244 5.16 -2.77 -3.59
CA ARG A 244 5.33 -4.23 -3.65
C ARG A 244 6.32 -4.74 -2.59
N ARG A 245 7.46 -4.04 -2.39
CA ARG A 245 8.39 -4.34 -1.28
C ARG A 245 7.73 -4.21 0.09
N ALA A 246 6.88 -3.20 0.30
CA ALA A 246 6.15 -3.05 1.56
C ALA A 246 5.25 -4.25 1.84
N VAL A 247 4.48 -4.70 0.82
CA VAL A 247 3.64 -5.92 0.88
C VAL A 247 4.48 -7.16 1.22
N LEU A 248 5.56 -7.40 0.48
CA LEU A 248 6.45 -8.55 0.70
C LEU A 248 7.05 -8.50 2.11
N SER A 249 7.43 -7.34 2.62
CA SER A 249 8.02 -7.20 3.97
C SER A 249 7.01 -7.24 5.13
N GLY A 250 5.73 -7.54 4.87
CA GLY A 250 4.65 -7.51 5.86
C GLY A 250 4.45 -6.13 6.51
N ARG A 251 4.89 -5.05 5.85
CA ARG A 251 4.72 -3.69 6.35
C ARG A 251 3.33 -3.20 5.94
N PRO A 252 2.47 -2.78 6.89
CA PRO A 252 1.16 -2.24 6.53
C PRO A 252 1.28 -1.00 5.64
N ILE A 253 0.32 -0.79 4.74
CA ILE A 253 0.19 0.41 3.92
C ILE A 253 -1.07 1.15 4.38
N ARG A 254 -0.94 2.47 4.55
CA ARG A 254 -2.07 3.39 4.77
C ARG A 254 -2.11 4.32 3.57
N LEU A 255 -3.10 4.14 2.70
CA LEU A 255 -3.32 4.99 1.54
C LEU A 255 -4.27 6.11 1.93
N ARG A 256 -3.79 7.35 1.92
CA ARG A 256 -4.58 8.57 2.14
C ARG A 256 -4.84 9.26 0.82
N HIS A 257 -6.10 9.58 0.53
CA HIS A 257 -6.47 10.23 -0.73
C HIS A 257 -7.43 11.40 -0.54
N HIS A 258 -7.43 12.39 -1.43
CA HIS A 258 -8.46 13.43 -1.42
C HIS A 258 -9.85 12.83 -1.67
N ALA A 259 -10.87 13.37 -0.98
CA ALA A 259 -12.22 12.79 -0.97
C ALA A 259 -13.13 13.36 -2.08
N ASP A 260 -12.67 13.27 -3.32
CA ASP A 260 -13.34 13.71 -4.54
C ASP A 260 -13.20 12.68 -5.69
N GLY A 261 -13.72 13.02 -6.87
CA GLY A 261 -13.69 12.17 -8.05
C GLY A 261 -12.28 11.68 -8.44
N ASP A 262 -11.30 12.58 -8.58
CA ASP A 262 -9.94 12.20 -8.99
C ASP A 262 -9.24 11.34 -7.92
N GLY A 263 -9.27 11.77 -6.65
CA GLY A 263 -8.68 11.01 -5.56
C GLY A 263 -9.29 9.61 -5.38
N MET A 264 -10.59 9.42 -5.66
CA MET A 264 -11.22 8.09 -5.68
C MET A 264 -10.84 7.27 -6.92
N CYS A 265 -10.79 7.89 -8.11
CA CYS A 265 -10.30 7.24 -9.33
C CYS A 265 -8.83 6.82 -9.21
N ALA A 266 -8.04 7.54 -8.40
CA ALA A 266 -6.66 7.19 -8.12
C ALA A 266 -6.53 6.06 -7.08
N SER A 267 -7.27 6.16 -5.98
CA SER A 267 -7.05 5.29 -4.83
C SER A 267 -7.69 3.91 -4.93
N VAL A 268 -8.82 3.76 -5.65
CA VAL A 268 -9.52 2.47 -5.79
C VAL A 268 -8.73 1.47 -6.65
N PRO A 269 -8.19 1.83 -7.83
CA PRO A 269 -7.37 0.91 -8.62
C PRO A 269 -6.16 0.39 -7.85
N VAL A 270 -5.45 1.29 -7.16
CA VAL A 270 -4.25 0.92 -6.38
C VAL A 270 -4.61 0.08 -5.15
N GLN A 271 -5.75 0.35 -4.49
CA GLN A 271 -6.27 -0.53 -3.43
C GLN A 271 -6.44 -1.95 -3.97
N LEU A 272 -7.15 -2.12 -5.08
CA LEU A 272 -7.45 -3.45 -5.63
C LEU A 272 -6.18 -4.20 -6.05
N ALA A 273 -5.24 -3.50 -6.69
CA ALA A 273 -3.97 -4.07 -7.09
C ALA A 273 -3.15 -4.55 -5.88
N LEU A 274 -3.08 -3.73 -4.82
CA LEU A 274 -2.36 -4.09 -3.59
C LEU A 274 -3.07 -5.16 -2.77
N GLU A 275 -4.40 -5.16 -2.69
CA GLU A 275 -5.16 -6.19 -1.99
C GLU A 275 -5.02 -7.55 -2.68
N ARG A 276 -5.02 -7.59 -4.02
CA ARG A 276 -4.74 -8.81 -4.79
C ARG A 276 -3.31 -9.29 -4.61
N PHE A 277 -2.32 -8.40 -4.69
CA PHE A 277 -0.93 -8.76 -4.45
C PHE A 277 -0.68 -9.24 -3.00
N LEU A 278 -1.35 -8.62 -2.02
CA LEU A 278 -1.34 -9.10 -0.63
C LEU A 278 -1.92 -10.50 -0.49
N ALA A 279 -3.05 -10.78 -1.16
CA ALA A 279 -3.68 -12.09 -1.15
C ALA A 279 -2.87 -13.17 -1.89
N GLU A 280 -2.04 -12.78 -2.87
CA GLU A 280 -1.13 -13.68 -3.56
C GLU A 280 0.11 -14.01 -2.71
N VAL A 281 0.66 -13.03 -2.00
CA VAL A 281 1.94 -13.16 -1.29
C VAL A 281 1.77 -13.72 0.12
N HIS A 282 0.65 -13.46 0.79
CA HIS A 282 0.42 -13.86 2.18
C HIS A 282 -0.53 -15.04 2.24
N GLU A 283 -0.09 -16.11 2.90
CA GLU A 283 -0.95 -17.28 3.17
C GLU A 283 -2.11 -16.93 4.12
N ASP A 284 -1.98 -15.88 4.95
CA ASP A 284 -3.07 -15.39 5.80
C ASP A 284 -4.15 -14.68 4.93
N PRO A 285 -5.37 -15.24 4.81
CA PRO A 285 -6.42 -14.66 3.96
C PRO A 285 -6.96 -13.33 4.50
N GLU A 286 -6.70 -13.00 5.76
CA GLU A 286 -7.06 -11.71 6.36
C GLU A 286 -5.93 -10.67 6.21
N ALA A 287 -4.81 -11.01 5.58
CA ALA A 287 -3.70 -10.08 5.35
C ALA A 287 -4.12 -8.81 4.60
N PRO A 288 -4.89 -8.85 3.49
CA PRO A 288 -5.37 -7.62 2.83
C PRO A 288 -6.12 -6.71 3.78
N ARG A 289 -6.98 -7.30 4.63
CA ARG A 289 -7.82 -6.57 5.59
C ARG A 289 -7.02 -5.83 6.65
N HIS A 290 -5.87 -6.35 7.08
CA HIS A 290 -5.12 -5.79 8.21
C HIS A 290 -3.84 -5.06 7.78
N LEU A 291 -3.28 -5.42 6.63
CA LEU A 291 -2.08 -4.78 6.08
C LEU A 291 -2.41 -3.60 5.17
N PHE A 292 -3.59 -3.53 4.56
CA PHE A 292 -3.99 -2.38 3.74
C PHE A 292 -5.19 -1.62 4.33
N LYS A 293 -5.12 -0.28 4.26
CA LYS A 293 -6.27 0.60 4.50
C LYS A 293 -6.24 1.79 3.56
N ARG A 294 -7.33 2.00 2.84
CA ARG A 294 -7.65 3.26 2.17
C ARG A 294 -8.42 4.18 3.11
N LEU A 295 -8.04 5.45 3.15
CA LEU A 295 -8.55 6.46 4.08
C LEU A 295 -8.74 7.79 3.32
N PRO A 296 -9.96 8.36 3.29
CA PRO A 296 -10.16 9.65 2.65
C PRO A 296 -9.65 10.80 3.52
N SER A 297 -9.20 11.87 2.90
CA SER A 297 -8.87 13.15 3.49
C SER A 297 -9.79 14.21 2.88
N LYS A 298 -10.50 14.92 3.77
CA LYS A 298 -11.47 15.94 3.36
C LYS A 298 -10.80 17.26 2.98
N ALA A 299 -9.68 17.56 3.63
CA ALA A 299 -8.87 18.70 3.25
C ALA A 299 -7.97 18.32 2.06
N PRO A 300 -7.58 19.31 1.24
CA PRO A 300 -6.62 19.13 0.15
C PRO A 300 -5.17 19.14 0.67
N PHE A 301 -4.93 18.49 1.82
CA PHE A 301 -3.62 18.27 2.45
C PHE A 301 -3.80 17.31 3.64
N TYR A 302 -2.70 16.75 4.15
CA TYR A 302 -2.72 15.82 5.26
C TYR A 302 -2.85 16.53 6.62
N GLU A 303 -4.06 16.56 7.17
CA GLU A 303 -4.34 17.31 8.38
C GLU A 303 -3.67 16.71 9.63
N MET A 304 -3.36 17.58 10.60
CA MET A 304 -2.89 17.14 11.92
C MET A 304 -3.89 16.21 12.64
N GLU A 305 -5.19 16.34 12.36
CA GLU A 305 -6.21 15.41 12.88
C GLU A 305 -6.05 14.01 12.29
N ASP A 306 -5.83 13.92 10.99
CA ASP A 306 -5.68 12.66 10.25
C ASP A 306 -4.41 11.91 10.68
N VAL A 307 -3.24 12.58 10.69
CA VAL A 307 -1.99 11.95 11.12
C VAL A 307 -2.01 11.50 12.58
N THR A 308 -2.65 12.27 13.46
CA THR A 308 -2.76 11.89 14.89
C THR A 308 -3.60 10.62 15.04
N ARG A 309 -4.68 10.50 14.25
CA ARG A 309 -5.53 9.31 14.23
C ARG A 309 -4.77 8.11 13.67
N ASP A 310 -4.07 8.28 12.55
CA ASP A 310 -3.35 7.21 11.87
C ASP A 310 -2.19 6.69 12.72
N LEU A 311 -1.41 7.58 13.34
CA LEU A 311 -0.36 7.21 14.29
C LEU A 311 -0.92 6.48 15.51
N ASN A 312 -2.06 6.93 16.06
CA ASN A 312 -2.65 6.25 17.21
C ASN A 312 -3.04 4.80 16.85
N PHE A 313 -3.69 4.58 15.70
CA PHE A 313 -4.02 3.23 15.25
C PHE A 313 -2.77 2.40 14.95
N ALA A 314 -1.78 2.95 14.26
CA ALA A 314 -0.53 2.25 13.96
C ALA A 314 0.24 1.82 15.20
N LEU A 315 0.28 2.67 16.24
CA LEU A 315 0.92 2.35 17.51
C LEU A 315 0.16 1.26 18.28
N GLU A 316 -1.18 1.29 18.28
CA GLU A 316 -2.01 0.23 18.84
C GLU A 316 -1.82 -1.10 18.11
N ASP A 317 -1.79 -1.08 16.77
CA ASP A 317 -1.58 -2.27 15.94
C ASP A 317 -0.19 -2.87 16.16
N ARG A 318 0.85 -2.04 16.30
CA ARG A 318 2.19 -2.50 16.67
C ARG A 318 2.21 -3.17 18.04
N GLU A 319 1.53 -2.60 19.04
CA GLU A 319 1.49 -3.15 20.39
C GLU A 319 0.67 -4.45 20.46
N ARG A 320 -0.49 -4.51 19.81
CA ARG A 320 -1.44 -5.63 19.91
C ARG A 320 -1.18 -6.76 18.92
N HIS A 321 -0.64 -6.42 17.75
CA HIS A 321 -0.53 -7.34 16.63
C HIS A 321 0.92 -7.50 16.15
N GLY A 322 1.88 -6.80 16.77
CA GLY A 322 3.30 -6.92 16.43
C GLY A 322 3.64 -6.46 15.02
N GLN A 323 2.77 -5.63 14.43
CA GLN A 323 2.97 -5.08 13.09
C GLN A 323 4.10 -4.03 13.09
N ARG A 324 4.76 -3.88 11.93
CA ARG A 324 5.60 -2.71 11.66
C ARG A 324 4.74 -1.44 11.63
N LEU A 325 5.35 -0.29 11.89
CA LEU A 325 4.68 0.97 11.56
C LEU A 325 4.47 1.05 10.04
N PRO A 326 3.35 1.63 9.58
CA PRO A 326 2.97 1.55 8.18
C PRO A 326 3.91 2.35 7.28
N LEU A 327 3.86 2.07 5.99
CA LEU A 327 4.17 3.04 4.94
C LEU A 327 2.94 3.91 4.72
N LEU A 328 3.10 5.23 4.77
CA LEU A 328 2.05 6.16 4.36
C LEU A 328 2.17 6.39 2.86
N PHE A 329 1.08 6.19 2.14
CA PHE A 329 0.99 6.48 0.71
C PHE A 329 -0.07 7.58 0.51
N MET A 330 0.38 8.77 0.11
CA MET A 330 -0.46 9.93 -0.15
C MET A 330 -0.78 10.00 -1.63
N VAL A 331 -2.06 10.16 -1.93
CA VAL A 331 -2.62 10.16 -3.28
C VAL A 331 -3.47 11.41 -3.44
N ASP A 332 -3.25 12.17 -4.51
CA ASP A 332 -4.02 13.38 -4.84
C ASP A 332 -3.98 14.46 -3.74
N ASN A 333 -2.90 14.42 -2.96
CA ASN A 333 -2.56 15.29 -1.85
C ASN A 333 -1.11 15.01 -1.47
N GLY A 334 -0.49 15.89 -0.67
CA GLY A 334 0.81 15.60 -0.04
C GLY A 334 2.00 16.37 -0.59
N SER A 335 1.82 17.12 -1.68
CA SER A 335 2.93 17.82 -2.33
C SER A 335 3.26 19.20 -1.74
N THR A 336 2.51 19.69 -0.77
CA THR A 336 2.52 21.12 -0.39
C THR A 336 3.13 21.38 0.99
N ALA A 337 3.51 22.63 1.26
CA ALA A 337 4.02 23.03 2.57
C ALA A 337 3.02 22.79 3.71
N GLU A 338 1.72 22.74 3.41
CA GLU A 338 0.64 22.39 4.35
C GLU A 338 0.75 20.97 4.91
N ASP A 339 1.39 20.04 4.19
CA ASP A 339 1.57 18.64 4.59
C ASP A 339 2.75 18.44 5.58
N VAL A 340 3.72 19.36 5.57
CA VAL A 340 4.97 19.29 6.36
C VAL A 340 4.74 19.06 7.86
N PRO A 341 3.78 19.71 8.55
CA PRO A 341 3.53 19.45 9.96
C PRO A 341 3.16 17.98 10.24
N ALA A 342 2.37 17.36 9.36
CA ALA A 342 1.96 15.97 9.51
C ALA A 342 3.13 15.01 9.21
N TYR A 343 3.89 15.25 8.15
CA TYR A 343 5.08 14.46 7.85
C TYR A 343 6.15 14.53 8.93
N ARG A 344 6.36 15.70 9.54
CA ARG A 344 7.26 15.82 10.70
C ARG A 344 6.81 15.01 11.90
N ALA A 345 5.50 14.81 12.10
CA ALA A 345 4.98 13.96 13.15
C ALA A 345 5.25 12.47 12.87
N LEU A 346 5.13 12.05 11.61
CA LEU A 346 5.48 10.70 11.15
C LEU A 346 6.98 10.40 11.24
N ASP A 347 7.81 11.37 10.87
CA ASP A 347 9.28 11.31 10.96
C ASP A 347 9.77 11.07 12.39
N GLN A 348 9.03 11.50 13.42
CA GLN A 348 9.37 11.17 14.82
C GLN A 348 9.31 9.65 15.13
N TYR A 349 8.69 8.88 14.25
CA TYR A 349 8.52 7.44 14.35
C TYR A 349 9.14 6.67 13.18
N ASP A 350 9.95 7.34 12.33
CA ASP A 350 10.58 6.76 11.14
C ASP A 350 9.56 6.10 10.18
N VAL A 351 8.37 6.70 10.05
CA VAL A 351 7.33 6.24 9.12
C VAL A 351 7.64 6.76 7.71
N PRO A 352 7.89 5.88 6.72
CA PRO A 352 8.17 6.31 5.35
C PRO A 352 6.91 6.84 4.69
N VAL A 353 7.07 7.89 3.88
CA VAL A 353 5.99 8.55 3.14
C VAL A 353 6.28 8.49 1.65
N VAL A 354 5.30 8.08 0.85
CA VAL A 354 5.32 8.11 -0.61
C VAL A 354 4.18 9.00 -1.08
N VAL A 355 4.39 9.81 -2.12
CA VAL A 355 3.42 10.77 -2.64
C VAL A 355 3.24 10.60 -4.15
N VAL A 356 2.00 10.49 -4.61
CA VAL A 356 1.60 10.63 -6.02
C VAL A 356 0.49 11.67 -6.08
N ASP A 357 0.76 12.80 -6.69
CA ASP A 357 -0.13 13.97 -6.61
C ASP A 357 0.13 14.90 -7.81
N HIS A 358 -0.88 15.66 -8.21
CA HIS A 358 -0.81 16.57 -9.35
C HIS A 358 -1.05 18.04 -8.98
N HIS A 359 -1.24 18.37 -7.70
CA HIS A 359 -1.27 19.76 -7.25
C HIS A 359 0.10 20.44 -7.40
N HIS A 360 0.14 21.77 -7.49
CA HIS A 360 1.41 22.49 -7.59
C HIS A 360 2.27 22.24 -6.34
N PRO A 361 3.49 21.66 -6.46
CA PRO A 361 4.25 21.19 -5.31
C PRO A 361 5.12 22.28 -4.65
N ASP A 362 5.48 22.05 -3.39
CA ASP A 362 6.54 22.74 -2.64
C ASP A 362 7.72 21.77 -2.38
N PRO A 363 8.51 21.40 -3.41
CA PRO A 363 9.48 20.30 -3.32
C PRO A 363 10.58 20.54 -2.27
N ASP A 364 11.00 21.79 -2.06
CA ASP A 364 11.98 22.14 -1.02
C ASP A 364 11.42 21.90 0.40
N ALA A 365 10.10 21.96 0.57
CA ALA A 365 9.42 21.80 1.85
C ALA A 365 9.14 20.32 2.17
N VAL A 366 8.59 19.57 1.21
CA VAL A 366 8.20 18.16 1.40
C VAL A 366 9.32 17.17 1.09
N GLY A 367 10.19 17.47 0.12
CA GLY A 367 11.24 16.57 -0.38
C GLY A 367 12.12 15.91 0.69
N PRO A 368 12.55 16.62 1.75
CA PRO A 368 13.34 16.01 2.83
C PRO A 368 12.59 15.01 3.72
N LEU A 369 11.27 14.90 3.59
CA LEU A 369 10.39 14.11 4.46
C LEU A 369 9.65 12.99 3.71
N VAL A 370 9.80 12.92 2.39
CA VAL A 370 9.18 11.93 1.53
C VAL A 370 10.26 11.08 0.86
N GLU A 371 9.92 9.82 0.65
CA GLU A 371 10.84 8.83 0.10
C GLU A 371 10.76 8.76 -1.42
N GLU A 372 9.56 8.90 -1.97
CA GLU A 372 9.28 9.02 -3.41
C GLU A 372 8.20 10.09 -3.57
N HIS A 373 8.34 10.95 -4.60
CA HIS A 373 7.40 12.02 -4.89
C HIS A 373 7.18 12.12 -6.39
N VAL A 374 6.05 11.60 -6.85
CA VAL A 374 5.63 11.66 -8.25
C VAL A 374 4.67 12.82 -8.42
N ASN A 375 5.05 13.79 -9.25
CA ASN A 375 4.21 14.94 -9.55
C ASN A 375 4.59 15.54 -10.93
N PRO A 376 3.62 15.79 -11.83
CA PRO A 376 3.86 16.36 -13.16
C PRO A 376 4.71 17.64 -13.15
N TYR A 377 4.51 18.52 -12.17
CA TYR A 377 5.24 19.79 -12.08
C TYR A 377 6.74 19.61 -11.81
N LEU A 378 7.17 18.43 -11.33
CA LEU A 378 8.59 18.11 -11.15
C LEU A 378 9.29 17.78 -12.47
N HIS A 379 8.52 17.57 -13.55
CA HIS A 379 8.97 17.19 -14.89
C HIS A 379 8.65 18.26 -15.93
N ASP A 380 8.48 19.51 -15.52
CA ASP A 380 8.07 20.64 -16.39
C ASP A 380 6.69 20.45 -17.06
N GLU A 381 5.85 19.54 -16.54
CA GLU A 381 4.46 19.34 -16.93
C GLU A 381 3.50 20.08 -15.96
N ASP A 382 2.20 19.84 -16.08
CA ASP A 382 1.17 20.57 -15.35
C ASP A 382 0.01 19.70 -14.86
N TYR A 383 -0.97 20.35 -14.23
CA TYR A 383 -2.14 19.71 -13.61
C TYR A 383 -2.99 18.84 -14.55
N ARG A 384 -2.86 18.98 -15.89
CA ARG A 384 -3.69 18.25 -16.85
C ARG A 384 -3.45 16.73 -16.79
N ILE A 385 -2.29 16.30 -16.32
CA ILE A 385 -2.06 14.90 -15.91
C ILE A 385 -2.65 14.77 -14.51
N THR A 386 -3.82 14.15 -14.37
CA THR A 386 -4.47 14.01 -13.06
C THR A 386 -3.88 12.84 -12.26
N THR A 387 -4.11 12.86 -10.94
CA THR A 387 -3.64 11.77 -10.07
C THR A 387 -4.33 10.45 -10.44
N GLY A 388 -5.62 10.49 -10.80
CA GLY A 388 -6.35 9.30 -11.26
C GLY A 388 -5.71 8.65 -12.48
N MET A 389 -5.24 9.43 -13.47
CA MET A 389 -4.51 8.90 -14.62
C MET A 389 -3.21 8.21 -14.20
N MET A 390 -2.41 8.87 -13.34
CA MET A 390 -1.16 8.33 -12.83
C MET A 390 -1.35 7.03 -12.05
N CYS A 391 -2.36 6.98 -11.18
CA CYS A 391 -2.59 5.84 -10.32
C CYS A 391 -3.24 4.64 -11.01
N VAL A 392 -3.93 4.83 -12.15
CA VAL A 392 -4.35 3.71 -13.00
C VAL A 392 -3.13 3.00 -13.59
N GLU A 393 -2.15 3.74 -14.11
CA GLU A 393 -0.90 3.15 -14.61
C GLU A 393 -0.11 2.48 -13.48
N LEU A 394 -0.01 3.13 -12.31
CA LEU A 394 0.60 2.54 -11.12
C LEU A 394 -0.08 1.22 -10.71
N ALA A 395 -1.42 1.17 -10.72
CA ALA A 395 -2.16 -0.05 -10.41
C ALA A 395 -1.87 -1.17 -11.41
N ARG A 396 -1.74 -0.85 -12.70
CA ARG A 396 -1.38 -1.82 -13.75
C ARG A 396 0.05 -2.35 -13.62
N MET A 397 0.99 -1.51 -13.17
CA MET A 397 2.36 -1.95 -12.83
C MET A 397 2.40 -2.89 -11.62
N ILE A 398 1.38 -2.89 -10.77
CA ILE A 398 1.26 -3.79 -9.61
C ILE A 398 0.46 -5.05 -9.98
N ASP A 399 -0.69 -4.90 -10.64
CA ASP A 399 -1.53 -5.99 -11.11
C ASP A 399 -2.09 -5.68 -12.53
N PRO A 400 -1.44 -6.16 -13.59
CA PRO A 400 -1.88 -5.90 -14.96
C PRO A 400 -3.20 -6.59 -15.30
N SER A 401 -3.66 -7.57 -14.50
CA SER A 401 -4.93 -8.25 -14.72
C SER A 401 -6.14 -7.34 -14.53
N LEU A 402 -5.96 -6.19 -13.85
CA LEU A 402 -6.99 -5.16 -13.69
C LEU A 402 -7.22 -4.32 -14.95
N THR A 403 -6.34 -4.38 -15.96
CA THR A 403 -6.37 -3.44 -17.10
C THR A 403 -7.76 -3.29 -17.72
N GLY A 404 -8.46 -4.40 -17.98
CA GLY A 404 -9.79 -4.37 -18.60
C GLY A 404 -10.88 -3.73 -17.73
N ASP A 405 -10.74 -3.74 -16.40
CA ASP A 405 -11.68 -3.12 -15.47
C ASP A 405 -11.40 -1.61 -15.27
N LEU A 406 -10.29 -1.11 -15.81
CA LEU A 406 -9.78 0.24 -15.56
C LEU A 406 -9.81 1.17 -16.79
N GLU A 407 -10.19 0.67 -17.97
CA GLU A 407 -10.09 1.41 -19.24
C GLU A 407 -10.85 2.75 -19.25
N HIS A 408 -11.95 2.86 -18.50
CA HIS A 408 -12.74 4.10 -18.40
C HIS A 408 -12.31 5.03 -17.27
N VAL A 409 -11.55 4.53 -16.27
CA VAL A 409 -11.23 5.26 -15.03
C VAL A 409 -10.40 6.54 -15.27
N PRO A 410 -9.36 6.55 -16.15
CA PRO A 410 -8.63 7.78 -16.47
C PRO A 410 -9.51 8.88 -17.05
N ALA A 411 -10.55 8.52 -17.82
CA ALA A 411 -11.49 9.47 -18.38
C ALA A 411 -12.42 10.06 -17.32
N VAL A 412 -12.91 9.25 -16.37
CA VAL A 412 -13.66 9.73 -15.19
C VAL A 412 -12.80 10.71 -14.38
N ALA A 413 -11.57 10.32 -14.05
CA ALA A 413 -10.59 11.14 -13.35
C ALA A 413 -10.39 12.50 -14.02
N GLY A 414 -10.04 12.49 -15.32
CA GLY A 414 -9.83 13.70 -16.11
C GLY A 414 -11.06 14.61 -16.19
N LEU A 415 -12.27 14.04 -16.30
CA LEU A 415 -13.51 14.81 -16.33
C LEU A 415 -13.86 15.41 -14.96
N SER A 416 -13.72 14.64 -13.89
CA SER A 416 -13.92 15.10 -12.51
C SER A 416 -13.03 16.30 -12.18
N ASP A 417 -11.78 16.25 -12.65
CA ASP A 417 -10.80 17.29 -12.40
C ASP A 417 -10.68 18.35 -13.50
N ARG A 418 -11.59 18.28 -14.49
CA ARG A 418 -11.68 19.23 -15.61
C ARG A 418 -10.34 19.40 -16.35
N SER A 419 -9.62 18.29 -16.54
CA SER A 419 -8.40 18.26 -17.31
C SER A 419 -8.65 18.81 -18.72
N LYS A 420 -7.69 19.59 -19.20
CA LYS A 420 -7.66 20.17 -20.55
C LYS A 420 -6.54 19.57 -21.39
N ALA A 421 -6.13 18.33 -21.09
CA ALA A 421 -5.17 17.62 -21.93
C ALA A 421 -5.78 17.31 -23.30
N ASP A 422 -5.03 17.49 -24.37
CA ASP A 422 -5.42 17.01 -25.71
C ASP A 422 -5.57 15.47 -25.70
N ALA A 423 -4.84 14.78 -24.82
CA ALA A 423 -4.93 13.33 -24.60
C ALA A 423 -6.26 12.87 -23.98
N MET A 424 -7.12 13.80 -23.54
CA MET A 424 -8.47 13.43 -23.04
C MET A 424 -9.30 12.75 -24.13
N ASP A 425 -9.12 13.11 -25.40
CA ASP A 425 -9.84 12.49 -26.51
C ASP A 425 -9.51 10.99 -26.61
N ASP A 426 -8.23 10.63 -26.45
CA ASP A 426 -7.80 9.22 -26.47
C ASP A 426 -8.35 8.43 -25.27
N TYR A 427 -8.41 9.04 -24.08
CA TYR A 427 -9.03 8.41 -22.90
C TYR A 427 -10.54 8.26 -23.05
N LEU A 428 -11.23 9.23 -23.67
CA LEU A 428 -12.66 9.14 -23.96
C LEU A 428 -12.94 8.06 -25.01
N GLU A 429 -12.10 7.93 -26.04
CA GLU A 429 -12.19 6.84 -27.02
C GLU A 429 -11.95 5.47 -26.38
N LEU A 430 -10.99 5.36 -25.46
CA LEU A 430 -10.74 4.15 -24.67
C LEU A 430 -11.95 3.77 -23.81
N ALA A 431 -12.52 4.73 -23.08
CA ALA A 431 -13.71 4.53 -22.27
C ALA A 431 -14.93 4.12 -23.13
N ALA A 432 -15.10 4.73 -24.31
CA ALA A 432 -16.15 4.37 -25.25
C ALA A 432 -16.00 2.95 -25.78
N ALA A 433 -14.77 2.48 -26.01
CA ALA A 433 -14.49 1.10 -26.37
C ALA A 433 -14.87 0.11 -25.24
N ALA A 434 -14.71 0.53 -23.98
CA ALA A 434 -15.14 -0.21 -22.78
C ALA A 434 -16.67 -0.12 -22.53
N GLY A 435 -17.39 0.72 -23.27
CA GLY A 435 -18.85 0.83 -23.23
C GLY A 435 -19.40 2.01 -22.44
N TYR A 436 -18.57 3.01 -22.14
CA TYR A 436 -18.96 4.24 -21.44
C TYR A 436 -18.96 5.43 -22.39
N ASP A 437 -20.09 6.09 -22.55
CA ASP A 437 -20.10 7.40 -23.21
C ASP A 437 -19.76 8.53 -22.23
N GLU A 438 -19.50 9.72 -22.75
CA GLU A 438 -19.10 10.87 -21.94
C GLU A 438 -20.17 11.30 -20.91
N ALA A 439 -21.46 10.98 -21.15
CA ALA A 439 -22.51 11.23 -20.18
C ALA A 439 -22.44 10.21 -19.04
N ASP A 440 -22.22 8.93 -19.34
CA ASP A 440 -21.99 7.89 -18.33
C ASP A 440 -20.80 8.26 -17.42
N LEU A 441 -19.68 8.69 -18.00
CA LEU A 441 -18.48 9.08 -17.25
C LEU A 441 -18.73 10.27 -16.31
N ARG A 442 -19.48 11.28 -16.76
CA ARG A 442 -19.86 12.41 -15.90
C ARG A 442 -20.79 11.99 -14.78
N ASP A 443 -21.71 11.07 -15.05
CA ASP A 443 -22.65 10.57 -14.06
C ASP A 443 -21.94 9.77 -12.98
N ILE A 444 -20.91 9.00 -13.36
CA ILE A 444 -20.00 8.35 -12.40
C ILE A 444 -19.32 9.41 -11.52
N GLY A 445 -18.73 10.45 -12.12
CA GLY A 445 -18.08 11.53 -11.37
C GLY A 445 -19.01 12.23 -10.37
N GLU A 446 -20.23 12.56 -10.78
CA GLU A 446 -21.24 13.18 -9.90
C GLU A 446 -21.71 12.21 -8.79
N ALA A 447 -21.87 10.93 -9.11
CA ALA A 447 -22.23 9.91 -8.15
C ALA A 447 -21.14 9.73 -7.08
N LEU A 448 -19.87 9.76 -7.49
CA LEU A 448 -18.70 9.72 -6.59
C LEU A 448 -18.68 10.91 -5.64
N ASP A 449 -18.74 12.15 -6.15
CA ASP A 449 -18.76 13.37 -5.34
C ASP A 449 -19.92 13.35 -4.32
N TYR A 450 -21.10 12.92 -4.76
CA TYR A 450 -22.27 12.83 -3.91
C TYR A 450 -22.11 11.76 -2.83
N ALA A 451 -21.60 10.58 -3.17
CA ALA A 451 -21.31 9.52 -2.20
C ALA A 451 -20.27 9.97 -1.17
N ALA A 452 -19.16 10.54 -1.61
CA ALA A 452 -18.07 11.04 -0.75
C ALA A 452 -18.57 12.07 0.26
N HIS A 453 -19.44 13.01 -0.16
CA HIS A 453 -20.04 13.98 0.74
C HIS A 453 -20.75 13.33 1.94
N TRP A 454 -21.48 12.24 1.70
CA TRP A 454 -22.25 11.54 2.74
C TRP A 454 -21.43 10.54 3.54
N LEU A 455 -20.42 9.91 2.94
CA LEU A 455 -19.48 9.01 3.61
C LEU A 455 -18.56 9.75 4.61
N ARG A 456 -18.26 11.02 4.34
CA ARG A 456 -17.43 11.90 5.17
C ARG A 456 -16.00 11.37 5.38
N TYR A 457 -15.79 10.57 6.41
CA TYR A 457 -14.48 10.02 6.79
C TYR A 457 -14.36 8.53 6.45
N ASP A 458 -15.44 7.92 5.94
CA ASP A 458 -15.46 6.53 5.50
C ASP A 458 -15.01 6.44 4.03
N ALA A 459 -14.19 5.46 3.71
CA ALA A 459 -13.66 5.25 2.37
C ALA A 459 -14.73 4.72 1.38
N GLY A 460 -15.83 4.19 1.90
CA GLY A 460 -16.96 3.69 1.10
C GLY A 460 -16.80 2.28 0.54
N GLY A 461 -15.61 1.67 0.61
CA GLY A 461 -15.36 0.27 0.20
C GLY A 461 -16.10 -0.13 -1.07
N SER A 462 -16.84 -1.25 -1.00
CA SER A 462 -17.62 -1.78 -2.13
C SER A 462 -18.65 -0.82 -2.74
N LEU A 463 -19.12 0.20 -2.01
CA LEU A 463 -20.01 1.21 -2.60
C LEU A 463 -19.29 2.02 -3.68
N ILE A 464 -18.05 2.45 -3.42
CA ILE A 464 -17.29 3.26 -4.37
C ILE A 464 -16.77 2.38 -5.53
N GLU A 465 -16.39 1.14 -5.24
CA GLU A 465 -16.08 0.12 -6.26
C GLU A 465 -17.27 -0.10 -7.21
N ASP A 466 -18.49 -0.28 -6.67
CA ASP A 466 -19.73 -0.40 -7.46
C ASP A 466 -20.04 0.87 -8.26
N VAL A 467 -19.82 2.07 -7.70
CA VAL A 467 -20.03 3.35 -8.42
C VAL A 467 -19.03 3.54 -9.56
N LEU A 468 -17.75 3.21 -9.33
CA LEU A 468 -16.70 3.33 -10.35
C LEU A 468 -16.73 2.16 -11.35
N ASN A 469 -17.53 1.12 -11.10
CA ASN A 469 -17.55 -0.16 -11.83
C ASN A 469 -16.19 -0.88 -11.88
N VAL A 470 -15.43 -0.85 -10.79
CA VAL A 470 -14.15 -1.57 -10.69
C VAL A 470 -14.33 -2.66 -9.65
N ALA A 471 -14.04 -3.91 -10.01
CA ALA A 471 -14.37 -5.09 -9.20
C ALA A 471 -15.88 -5.23 -8.88
N CYS A 472 -16.74 -4.72 -9.76
CA CYS A 472 -18.19 -4.89 -9.66
C CYS A 472 -18.65 -6.12 -10.46
N ASP A 473 -19.23 -7.11 -9.78
CA ASP A 473 -19.76 -8.33 -10.42
C ASP A 473 -21.15 -8.14 -11.07
N ASP A 474 -21.74 -6.94 -10.97
CA ASP A 474 -23.14 -6.67 -11.29
C ASP A 474 -23.30 -5.34 -12.05
N PRO A 475 -23.12 -5.34 -13.39
CA PRO A 475 -23.22 -4.12 -14.20
C PRO A 475 -24.59 -3.44 -14.14
N GLU A 476 -25.66 -4.21 -13.88
CA GLU A 476 -27.01 -3.64 -13.70
C GLU A 476 -27.07 -2.82 -12.40
N ARG A 477 -26.46 -3.32 -11.31
CA ARG A 477 -26.36 -2.57 -10.06
C ARG A 477 -25.56 -1.29 -10.22
N HIS A 478 -24.42 -1.35 -10.90
CA HIS A 478 -23.61 -0.16 -11.19
C HIS A 478 -24.48 0.92 -11.86
N ALA A 479 -25.16 0.57 -12.96
CA ALA A 479 -25.99 1.51 -13.70
C ALA A 479 -27.13 2.10 -12.84
N GLU A 480 -27.87 1.27 -12.10
CA GLU A 480 -28.96 1.72 -11.21
C GLU A 480 -28.44 2.63 -10.08
N LEU A 481 -27.26 2.32 -9.54
CA LEU A 481 -26.65 3.08 -8.45
C LEU A 481 -26.13 4.45 -8.93
N VAL A 482 -25.43 4.48 -10.06
CA VAL A 482 -24.94 5.72 -10.68
C VAL A 482 -26.11 6.62 -11.04
N GLU A 483 -27.13 6.11 -11.73
CA GLU A 483 -28.35 6.87 -12.07
C GLU A 483 -28.97 7.48 -10.80
N PHE A 484 -29.15 6.66 -9.75
CA PHE A 484 -29.75 7.12 -8.50
C PHE A 484 -28.94 8.21 -7.80
N LEU A 485 -27.62 8.06 -7.71
CA LEU A 485 -26.75 9.01 -7.01
C LEU A 485 -26.56 10.30 -7.83
N ALA A 486 -26.34 10.19 -9.14
CA ALA A 486 -26.18 11.34 -10.03
C ALA A 486 -27.47 12.18 -10.12
N ASP A 487 -28.64 11.54 -10.27
CA ASP A 487 -29.93 12.25 -10.24
C ASP A 487 -30.14 12.98 -8.93
N ARG A 488 -29.73 12.35 -7.82
CA ARG A 488 -29.84 12.95 -6.51
C ARG A 488 -28.88 14.13 -6.32
N ALA A 489 -27.66 14.00 -6.83
CA ALA A 489 -26.66 15.06 -6.83
C ALA A 489 -27.17 16.29 -7.55
N ARG A 490 -27.62 16.13 -8.81
CA ARG A 490 -28.18 17.23 -9.64
C ARG A 490 -29.37 17.90 -8.96
N ARG A 491 -30.31 17.10 -8.45
CA ARG A 491 -31.49 17.62 -7.75
C ARG A 491 -31.11 18.45 -6.52
N ASP A 492 -30.16 17.96 -5.72
CA ASP A 492 -29.74 18.64 -4.49
C ASP A 492 -28.90 19.91 -4.80
N VAL A 493 -28.13 19.91 -5.90
CA VAL A 493 -27.50 21.12 -6.47
C VAL A 493 -28.55 22.14 -6.88
N ASP A 494 -29.55 21.74 -7.66
CA ASP A 494 -30.62 22.64 -8.12
C ASP A 494 -31.39 23.24 -6.93
N ASP A 495 -31.80 22.42 -5.97
CA ASP A 495 -32.47 22.88 -4.75
C ASP A 495 -31.62 23.91 -3.96
N GLN A 496 -30.30 23.71 -3.92
CA GLN A 496 -29.37 24.62 -3.24
C GLN A 496 -29.19 25.93 -4.01
N LEU A 497 -29.04 25.87 -5.33
CA LEU A 497 -28.86 27.07 -6.16
C LEU A 497 -30.16 27.89 -6.26
N ASP A 498 -31.33 27.26 -6.32
CA ASP A 498 -32.63 27.94 -6.30
C ASP A 498 -32.82 28.78 -5.02
N ASP A 499 -32.31 28.29 -3.89
CA ASP A 499 -32.30 29.02 -2.62
C ASP A 499 -31.24 30.14 -2.59
N ALA A 500 -30.07 29.92 -3.20
CA ALA A 500 -28.91 30.80 -3.11
C ALA A 500 -28.91 31.95 -4.14
N GLU A 501 -29.33 31.69 -5.38
CA GLU A 501 -29.28 32.64 -6.49
C GLU A 501 -29.99 33.98 -6.25
N PRO A 502 -31.15 34.05 -5.57
CA PRO A 502 -31.78 35.33 -5.22
C PRO A 502 -30.92 36.25 -4.35
N HIS A 503 -29.85 35.72 -3.76
CA HIS A 503 -28.93 36.42 -2.87
C HIS A 503 -27.54 36.65 -3.49
N VAL A 504 -27.35 36.30 -4.76
CA VAL A 504 -26.09 36.54 -5.46
C VAL A 504 -25.99 38.02 -5.82
N ASP A 505 -24.92 38.65 -5.35
CA ASP A 505 -24.57 40.01 -5.76
C ASP A 505 -23.84 39.95 -7.11
N HIS A 506 -24.27 40.79 -8.06
CA HIS A 506 -23.68 40.88 -9.39
C HIS A 506 -23.21 42.30 -9.69
N GLU A 507 -21.98 42.41 -10.19
CA GLU A 507 -21.47 43.65 -10.77
C GLU A 507 -20.56 43.37 -11.98
N ARG A 508 -20.25 44.42 -12.73
CA ARG A 508 -19.30 44.37 -13.84
C ARG A 508 -18.03 45.10 -13.41
N LEU A 509 -16.90 44.41 -13.50
CA LEU A 509 -15.59 44.93 -13.12
C LEU A 509 -15.03 45.88 -14.19
N ASP A 510 -13.99 46.63 -13.81
CA ASP A 510 -13.34 47.61 -14.69
C ASP A 510 -12.65 46.96 -15.91
N ASN A 511 -12.12 45.74 -15.77
CA ASN A 511 -11.64 44.91 -16.88
C ASN A 511 -12.77 44.37 -17.79
N GLY A 512 -14.04 44.53 -17.41
CA GLY A 512 -15.20 44.14 -18.19
C GLY A 512 -15.78 42.76 -17.86
N ALA A 513 -15.15 42.00 -16.94
CA ALA A 513 -15.65 40.71 -16.48
C ALA A 513 -16.90 40.85 -15.59
N HIS A 514 -17.72 39.80 -15.56
CA HIS A 514 -18.83 39.67 -14.63
C HIS A 514 -18.32 39.15 -13.28
N LEU A 515 -18.61 39.84 -12.20
CA LEU A 515 -18.33 39.36 -10.84
C LEU A 515 -19.63 38.96 -10.16
N TYR A 516 -19.71 37.70 -9.74
CA TYR A 516 -20.77 37.15 -8.90
C TYR A 516 -20.22 36.86 -7.50
N ARG A 517 -20.94 37.30 -6.47
CA ARG A 517 -20.56 37.10 -5.07
C ARG A 517 -21.70 36.47 -4.29
N LEU A 518 -21.39 35.45 -3.50
CA LEU A 518 -22.36 34.73 -2.69
C LEU A 518 -21.81 34.47 -1.28
N ASP A 519 -22.51 34.94 -0.26
CA ASP A 519 -22.26 34.53 1.14
C ASP A 519 -22.80 33.11 1.34
N VAL A 520 -21.96 32.11 1.11
CA VAL A 520 -22.32 30.68 1.19
C VAL A 520 -22.58 30.19 2.62
N GLU A 521 -22.25 31.00 3.63
CA GLU A 521 -22.57 30.71 5.03
C GLU A 521 -24.01 31.11 5.38
N ASN A 522 -24.46 32.26 4.86
CA ASN A 522 -25.78 32.82 5.19
C ASN A 522 -26.87 32.51 4.13
N HIS A 523 -26.47 32.25 2.88
CA HIS A 523 -27.38 32.09 1.75
C HIS A 523 -27.29 30.72 1.07
N ALA A 524 -26.62 29.75 1.70
CA ALA A 524 -26.63 28.35 1.28
C ALA A 524 -26.92 27.44 2.48
N ARG A 525 -27.52 26.26 2.25
CA ARG A 525 -27.77 25.30 3.32
C ARG A 525 -26.45 24.64 3.73
N ARG A 526 -26.17 24.67 5.03
CA ARG A 526 -24.98 24.04 5.63
C ARG A 526 -25.25 22.58 5.95
N PHE A 527 -24.19 21.76 5.88
CA PHE A 527 -24.22 20.32 6.20
C PHE A 527 -25.14 19.48 5.29
N THR A 528 -25.45 20.01 4.11
CA THR A 528 -26.15 19.32 3.01
C THR A 528 -25.27 19.34 1.77
N TYR A 529 -25.58 18.49 0.80
CA TYR A 529 -24.98 18.57 -0.53
C TYR A 529 -25.66 19.69 -1.34
N PRO A 530 -24.92 20.42 -2.19
CA PRO A 530 -23.46 20.45 -2.30
C PRO A 530 -22.79 21.25 -1.17
N ALA A 531 -21.52 20.95 -0.91
CA ALA A 531 -20.67 21.75 0.00
C ALA A 531 -20.35 23.14 -0.59
N PRO A 532 -19.92 24.13 0.21
CA PRO A 532 -19.69 25.50 -0.25
C PRO A 532 -18.83 25.65 -1.51
N GLY A 533 -17.77 24.83 -1.64
CA GLY A 533 -16.92 24.81 -2.84
C GLY A 533 -17.68 24.40 -4.10
N LYS A 534 -18.38 23.26 -4.05
CA LYS A 534 -19.23 22.77 -5.15
C LYS A 534 -20.40 23.72 -5.41
N THR A 535 -21.06 24.29 -4.39
CA THR A 535 -22.09 25.35 -4.58
C THR A 535 -21.54 26.53 -5.38
N THR A 536 -20.33 26.98 -5.07
CA THR A 536 -19.67 28.09 -5.79
C THR A 536 -19.32 27.70 -7.23
N GLY A 537 -18.85 26.46 -7.43
CA GLY A 537 -18.57 25.90 -8.76
C GLY A 537 -19.81 25.81 -9.65
N GLU A 538 -20.88 25.21 -9.14
CA GLU A 538 -22.14 25.06 -9.89
C GLU A 538 -22.79 26.41 -10.22
N LEU A 539 -22.73 27.37 -9.28
CA LEU A 539 -23.14 28.74 -9.56
C LEU A 539 -22.29 29.36 -10.67
N HIS A 540 -20.96 29.15 -10.61
CA HIS A 540 -20.04 29.67 -11.61
C HIS A 540 -20.37 29.12 -13.01
N ASP A 541 -20.48 27.80 -13.15
CA ASP A 541 -20.75 27.14 -14.43
C ASP A 541 -22.08 27.65 -15.02
N ARG A 542 -23.13 27.74 -14.21
CA ARG A 542 -24.43 28.31 -14.62
C ARG A 542 -24.31 29.75 -15.11
N LYS A 543 -23.51 30.60 -14.46
CA LYS A 543 -23.33 32.00 -14.88
C LYS A 543 -22.41 32.15 -16.09
N VAL A 544 -21.44 31.28 -16.27
CA VAL A 544 -20.64 31.21 -17.50
C VAL A 544 -21.53 30.88 -18.69
N GLU A 545 -22.40 29.87 -18.58
CA GLU A 545 -23.34 29.48 -19.64
C GLU A 545 -24.40 30.57 -19.92
N GLU A 546 -24.95 31.20 -18.88
CA GLU A 546 -25.95 32.27 -19.04
C GLU A 546 -25.40 33.51 -19.74
N THR A 547 -24.12 33.86 -19.50
CA THR A 547 -23.54 35.12 -19.98
C THR A 547 -22.78 34.96 -21.28
N GLY A 548 -22.01 33.89 -21.46
CA GLY A 548 -21.06 33.75 -22.56
C GLY A 548 -19.96 34.83 -22.57
N ASP A 549 -19.77 35.57 -21.47
CA ASP A 549 -18.77 36.62 -21.24
C ASP A 549 -17.76 36.14 -20.17
N PRO A 550 -16.59 36.79 -19.96
CA PRO A 550 -15.68 36.41 -18.86
C PRO A 550 -16.37 36.56 -17.50
N VAL A 551 -16.25 35.54 -16.65
CA VAL A 551 -16.93 35.44 -15.35
C VAL A 551 -15.93 35.19 -14.23
N ILE A 552 -16.15 35.83 -13.08
CA ILE A 552 -15.53 35.53 -11.80
C ILE A 552 -16.65 35.27 -10.80
N THR A 553 -16.54 34.19 -10.03
CA THR A 553 -17.48 33.85 -8.96
C THR A 553 -16.73 33.69 -7.65
N ILE A 554 -17.20 34.37 -6.60
CA ILE A 554 -16.66 34.29 -5.24
C ILE A 554 -17.76 33.78 -4.30
N GLY A 555 -17.55 32.59 -3.76
CA GLY A 555 -18.34 32.08 -2.64
C GLY A 555 -17.58 32.27 -1.34
N TYR A 556 -18.06 33.11 -0.43
CA TYR A 556 -17.35 33.42 0.82
C TYR A 556 -18.13 33.01 2.06
N GLY A 557 -17.41 32.46 3.02
CA GLY A 557 -17.90 32.11 4.35
C GLY A 557 -17.42 33.11 5.41
N PRO A 558 -17.44 32.73 6.70
CA PRO A 558 -16.98 33.60 7.76
C PRO A 558 -15.46 33.81 7.74
N ASP A 559 -14.68 32.80 7.36
CA ASP A 559 -13.21 32.74 7.45
C ASP A 559 -12.54 32.18 6.19
N PHE A 560 -13.29 32.12 5.07
CA PHE A 560 -12.78 31.65 3.79
C PHE A 560 -13.49 32.31 2.60
N ALA A 561 -12.86 32.26 1.43
CA ALA A 561 -13.43 32.56 0.12
C ALA A 561 -12.98 31.48 -0.89
N VAL A 562 -13.93 30.97 -1.67
CA VAL A 562 -13.71 30.09 -2.82
C VAL A 562 -13.83 30.92 -4.09
N LEU A 563 -12.86 30.77 -4.98
CA LEU A 563 -12.70 31.58 -6.18
C LEU A 563 -12.78 30.68 -7.41
N ARG A 564 -13.55 31.12 -8.41
CA ARG A 564 -13.66 30.49 -9.73
C ARG A 564 -13.63 31.58 -10.80
N SER A 565 -12.96 31.34 -11.91
CA SER A 565 -13.01 32.23 -13.08
C SER A 565 -12.99 31.50 -14.41
N ASP A 566 -13.65 32.10 -15.39
CA ASP A 566 -13.65 31.72 -16.79
C ASP A 566 -13.28 32.94 -17.63
N GLY A 567 -12.23 32.83 -18.44
CA GLY A 567 -11.73 33.94 -19.26
C GLY A 567 -11.01 35.07 -18.51
N VAL A 568 -10.67 34.87 -17.23
CA VAL A 568 -9.91 35.83 -16.43
C VAL A 568 -8.76 35.11 -15.75
N ARG A 569 -7.56 35.70 -15.79
CA ARG A 569 -6.36 35.15 -15.16
C ARG A 569 -6.24 35.63 -13.71
N LEU A 570 -6.67 34.80 -12.78
CA LEU A 570 -6.57 35.01 -11.34
C LEU A 570 -5.29 34.36 -10.81
N ASP A 571 -4.19 35.09 -10.78
CA ASP A 571 -2.92 34.63 -10.19
C ASP A 571 -3.06 34.53 -8.64
N ILE A 572 -3.75 33.49 -8.17
CA ILE A 572 -4.12 33.32 -6.76
C ILE A 572 -2.90 33.29 -5.83
N PRO A 573 -1.80 32.57 -6.13
CA PRO A 573 -0.62 32.59 -5.27
C PRO A 573 -0.08 34.01 -5.07
N THR A 574 0.04 34.79 -6.15
CA THR A 574 0.47 36.20 -6.08
C THR A 574 -0.50 37.04 -5.25
N MET A 575 -1.82 36.87 -5.47
CA MET A 575 -2.83 37.58 -4.67
C MET A 575 -2.73 37.25 -3.18
N VAL A 576 -2.50 35.99 -2.82
CA VAL A 576 -2.34 35.55 -1.42
C VAL A 576 -1.10 36.19 -0.79
N GLU A 577 0.05 36.19 -1.47
CA GLU A 577 1.28 36.84 -0.98
C GLU A 577 1.07 38.34 -0.75
N GLU A 578 0.43 39.02 -1.70
CA GLU A 578 0.15 40.45 -1.59
C GLU A 578 -0.82 40.75 -0.44
N LEU A 579 -1.86 39.95 -0.27
CA LEU A 579 -2.82 40.09 0.83
C LEU A 579 -2.17 39.83 2.20
N GLN A 580 -1.25 38.87 2.29
CA GLN A 580 -0.47 38.63 3.50
C GLN A 580 0.40 39.85 3.85
N ALA A 581 1.03 40.46 2.85
CA ALA A 581 1.87 41.65 3.04
C ALA A 581 1.04 42.89 3.41
N GLU A 582 -0.15 43.04 2.81
CA GLU A 582 -1.04 44.18 3.04
C GLU A 582 -1.76 44.11 4.40
N PHE A 583 -2.25 42.93 4.78
CA PHE A 583 -3.06 42.73 5.98
C PHE A 583 -2.31 41.93 7.05
N GLU A 584 -1.31 42.55 7.68
CA GLU A 584 -0.58 41.95 8.80
C GLU A 584 -1.54 41.52 9.94
N GLY A 585 -1.50 40.23 10.30
CA GLY A 585 -2.37 39.66 11.33
C GLY A 585 -3.75 39.19 10.84
N ALA A 586 -4.06 39.29 9.54
CA ALA A 586 -5.29 38.74 8.97
C ALA A 586 -5.28 37.22 8.80
N GLY A 587 -4.13 36.57 8.99
CA GLY A 587 -4.00 35.12 8.87
C GLY A 587 -4.33 34.63 7.45
N VAL A 588 -4.05 35.45 6.44
CA VAL A 588 -4.29 35.09 5.04
C VAL A 588 -3.42 33.90 4.69
N SER A 589 -4.04 32.85 4.18
CA SER A 589 -3.41 31.64 3.66
C SER A 589 -4.29 31.07 2.57
N GLY A 590 -3.77 30.21 1.72
CA GLY A 590 -4.54 29.65 0.62
C GLY A 590 -3.66 29.34 -0.58
N GLY A 591 -4.29 28.78 -1.59
CA GLY A 591 -3.62 28.30 -2.79
C GLY A 591 -4.63 28.07 -3.91
N GLY A 592 -4.11 27.70 -5.07
CA GLY A 592 -4.89 27.47 -6.27
C GLY A 592 -4.06 27.67 -7.53
N HIS A 593 -4.74 27.59 -8.67
CA HIS A 593 -4.19 27.84 -9.99
C HIS A 593 -4.66 29.20 -10.53
N LEU A 594 -4.41 29.46 -11.82
CA LEU A 594 -4.76 30.72 -12.49
C LEU A 594 -6.27 30.98 -12.65
N VAL A 595 -7.13 29.98 -12.39
CA VAL A 595 -8.58 30.07 -12.62
C VAL A 595 -9.43 29.59 -11.44
N VAL A 596 -8.79 29.00 -10.44
CA VAL A 596 -9.47 28.36 -9.32
C VAL A 596 -8.60 28.45 -8.08
N GLY A 597 -9.19 28.78 -6.94
CA GLY A 597 -8.45 28.76 -5.68
C GLY A 597 -9.33 28.97 -4.47
N SER A 598 -8.70 28.95 -3.30
CA SER A 598 -9.36 29.32 -2.05
C SER A 598 -8.42 30.12 -1.17
N VAL A 599 -9.00 31.05 -0.42
CA VAL A 599 -8.28 31.91 0.54
C VAL A 599 -8.95 31.78 1.89
N LYS A 600 -8.17 31.51 2.93
CA LYS A 600 -8.58 31.53 4.33
C LYS A 600 -8.08 32.81 4.99
N PHE A 601 -8.83 33.30 5.96
CA PHE A 601 -8.50 34.49 6.72
C PHE A 601 -9.20 34.46 8.08
N VAL A 602 -8.71 35.22 9.05
CA VAL A 602 -9.41 35.40 10.32
C VAL A 602 -10.76 36.05 10.07
N SER A 603 -11.83 35.53 10.68
CA SER A 603 -13.20 35.94 10.33
C SER A 603 -13.51 37.44 10.49
N GLY A 604 -12.82 38.13 11.41
CA GLY A 604 -12.91 39.58 11.57
C GLY A 604 -12.31 40.39 10.42
N MET A 605 -11.53 39.75 9.53
CA MET A 605 -10.87 40.36 8.38
C MET A 605 -11.56 40.03 7.06
N ARG A 606 -12.72 39.36 7.10
CA ARG A 606 -13.47 38.95 5.92
C ARG A 606 -13.72 40.10 4.94
N GLU A 607 -14.36 41.18 5.39
CA GLU A 607 -14.69 42.33 4.53
C GLU A 607 -13.42 42.94 3.92
N PRO A 608 -12.39 43.35 4.69
CA PRO A 608 -11.15 43.88 4.12
C PRO A 608 -10.47 42.95 3.09
N VAL A 609 -10.40 41.65 3.38
CA VAL A 609 -9.70 40.69 2.50
C VAL A 609 -10.50 40.43 1.22
N VAL A 610 -11.82 40.23 1.32
CA VAL A 610 -12.67 39.99 0.14
C VAL A 610 -12.75 41.22 -0.75
N ASP A 611 -12.86 42.43 -0.18
CA ASP A 611 -12.85 43.67 -0.97
C ASP A 611 -11.52 43.84 -1.71
N ALA A 612 -10.39 43.58 -1.05
CA ALA A 612 -9.07 43.68 -1.64
C ALA A 612 -8.79 42.57 -2.69
N LEU A 613 -9.42 41.40 -2.56
CA LEU A 613 -9.44 40.36 -3.61
C LEU A 613 -10.18 40.88 -4.85
N VAL A 614 -11.37 41.45 -4.66
CA VAL A 614 -12.18 41.99 -5.76
C VAL A 614 -11.44 43.11 -6.50
N GLU A 615 -10.76 44.01 -5.78
CA GLU A 615 -9.95 45.07 -6.40
C GLU A 615 -8.86 44.49 -7.32
N ARG A 616 -8.11 43.48 -6.85
CA ARG A 616 -7.10 42.79 -7.67
C ARG A 616 -7.70 42.07 -8.87
N MET A 617 -8.86 41.46 -8.70
CA MET A 617 -9.59 40.79 -9.79
C MET A 617 -10.11 41.77 -10.84
N ALA A 618 -10.40 43.01 -10.46
CA ALA A 618 -10.81 44.07 -11.39
C ALA A 618 -9.64 44.54 -12.28
N ASP A 619 -8.40 44.41 -11.79
CA ASP A 619 -7.18 44.72 -12.53
C ASP A 619 -6.62 43.51 -13.31
N ALA A 620 -7.18 42.31 -13.11
CA ALA A 620 -6.72 41.09 -13.75
C ALA A 620 -6.93 41.09 -15.28
N GLU A 621 -6.00 40.42 -15.99
CA GLU A 621 -6.04 40.30 -17.45
C GLU A 621 -7.15 39.33 -17.90
N LEU A 622 -7.88 39.72 -18.94
CA LEU A 622 -8.79 38.83 -19.66
C LEU A 622 -7.98 37.94 -20.58
N ASP A 623 -8.22 36.64 -20.52
CA ASP A 623 -7.49 35.64 -21.30
C ASP A 623 -8.48 34.73 -22.02
N GLU A 624 -8.58 34.86 -23.34
CA GLU A 624 -9.49 34.06 -24.16
C GLU A 624 -9.15 32.57 -24.13
N ALA A 625 -7.87 32.20 -23.89
CA ALA A 625 -7.47 30.80 -23.78
C ALA A 625 -8.02 30.12 -22.52
N LEU A 626 -8.46 30.92 -21.53
CA LEU A 626 -9.05 30.43 -20.29
C LEU A 626 -10.58 30.29 -20.38
N ARG A 627 -11.20 30.48 -21.56
CA ARG A 627 -12.66 30.45 -21.73
C ARG A 627 -13.15 29.06 -22.11
N SER A 628 -13.96 28.44 -21.25
CA SER A 628 -14.59 27.13 -21.48
C SER A 628 -15.67 27.18 -22.57
N THR A 629 -16.37 28.30 -22.72
CA THR A 629 -17.45 28.47 -23.70
C THR A 629 -16.96 28.57 -25.14
N LEU A 630 -15.78 29.14 -25.37
CA LEU A 630 -15.21 29.26 -26.72
C LEU A 630 -14.55 27.97 -27.21
N VAL A 631 -14.12 27.10 -26.29
CA VAL A 631 -13.52 25.79 -26.62
C VAL A 631 -14.61 24.77 -27.03
N ARG A 632 -15.85 24.94 -26.57
CA ARG A 632 -16.99 24.06 -26.94
C ARG A 632 -17.64 24.36 -28.28
N ASP A 633 -17.36 25.50 -28.91
CA ASP A 633 -18.03 25.97 -30.13
C ASP A 633 -17.23 25.72 -31.43
N ASP A 634 -16.02 25.15 -31.34
CA ASP A 634 -15.18 24.74 -32.46
C ASP A 634 -15.04 23.20 -32.55
N ASP A 635 -16.16 22.44 -32.54
CA ASP A 635 -16.28 21.14 -33.22
C ASP A 635 -17.74 20.70 -33.51
#